data_AF-A0A3R7XKX1-F1
#
_entry.id   AF-A0A3R7XKX1-F1
#
_cell.length_a   1.000
_cell.length_b   1.000
_cell.length_c   1.000
_cell.angle_alpha   90.00
_cell.angle_beta   90.00
_cell.angle_gamma   90.00
#
_symmetry.space_group_name_H-M   'P 1'
#
loop_
_entity.id
_entity.type
_entity.pdbx_description
1 polymer ?
#
loop_
_entity_poly.entity_id
_entity_poly.type
_entity_poly.pdbx_seq_one_letter_code
_entity_poly.pdbx_strand_id
1 'polypeptide(L)'
;MSNAVIVEQEPKLKDRFGHIVIPDVTATMIDKENYPHFHEAKPLYVVQETGDAIFVPSGWYHQVRNMEDTISINHNWFNGYNICEVWGFLKREYAAVEHELEHLKDIGLVGRDFVDQCQRVMLANTGINYAEFRELLYVKSNEVLSQREYCKNDKNKDSTTGEMDLVIQLGHVREILLQLDAALDTIYDAEDANVDEGGLDVTYNWKYVQ
;
A
#
# COMPACT_ATOMS: atom_id res chain seq x y z
N MET A 1 5.60 -6.75 -31.35
CA MET A 1 4.53 -6.62 -30.33
C MET A 1 4.27 -5.14 -30.16
N SER A 2 3.04 -4.67 -30.40
CA SER A 2 2.73 -3.24 -30.27
C SER A 2 2.77 -2.85 -28.80
N ASN A 3 3.57 -1.86 -28.43
CA ASN A 3 3.48 -1.20 -27.14
C ASN A 3 2.13 -0.50 -27.06
N ALA A 4 1.12 -1.19 -26.51
CA ALA A 4 -0.12 -0.54 -26.14
C ALA A 4 0.26 0.43 -25.00
N VAL A 5 0.35 1.71 -25.33
CA VAL A 5 0.45 2.77 -24.33
C VAL A 5 -0.85 2.71 -23.54
N ILE A 6 -0.78 2.23 -22.30
CA ILE A 6 -1.91 2.31 -21.37
C ILE A 6 -2.11 3.79 -21.09
N VAL A 7 -3.12 4.38 -21.72
CA VAL A 7 -3.48 5.77 -21.49
C VAL A 7 -4.29 5.82 -20.20
N GLU A 8 -3.79 6.50 -19.19
CA GLU A 8 -4.52 6.73 -17.95
C GLU A 8 -5.83 7.48 -18.22
N GLN A 9 -6.93 6.98 -17.65
CA GLN A 9 -8.26 7.60 -17.83
C GLN A 9 -8.67 8.44 -16.62
N GLU A 10 -8.21 8.11 -15.40
CA GLU A 10 -8.62 8.78 -14.18
C GLU A 10 -8.40 10.31 -14.20
N PRO A 11 -7.26 10.85 -14.70
CA PRO A 11 -7.07 12.31 -14.74
C PRO A 11 -8.16 13.05 -15.52
N LYS A 12 -8.80 12.38 -16.49
CA LYS A 12 -9.88 12.96 -17.30
C LYS A 12 -11.21 13.05 -16.56
N LEU A 13 -11.35 12.28 -15.47
CA LEU A 13 -12.53 12.27 -14.63
C LEU A 13 -12.50 13.38 -13.57
N LYS A 14 -11.35 14.02 -13.39
CA LYS A 14 -11.14 15.06 -12.39
C LYS A 14 -11.74 16.40 -12.84
N ASP A 15 -12.10 17.20 -11.85
CA ASP A 15 -12.52 18.57 -12.06
C ASP A 15 -11.39 19.42 -12.67
N ARG A 16 -11.71 20.66 -13.04
CA ARG A 16 -10.76 21.65 -13.57
C ARG A 16 -9.60 22.00 -12.63
N PHE A 17 -9.66 21.60 -11.37
CA PHE A 17 -8.58 21.78 -10.39
C PHE A 17 -7.72 20.52 -10.22
N GLY A 18 -8.14 19.39 -10.78
CA GLY A 18 -7.45 18.11 -10.65
C GLY A 18 -7.65 17.45 -9.29
N HIS A 19 -8.70 17.82 -8.54
CA HIS A 19 -8.89 17.37 -7.16
C HIS A 19 -10.00 16.33 -7.02
N ILE A 20 -11.18 16.61 -7.57
CA ILE A 20 -12.37 15.80 -7.34
C ILE A 20 -12.72 15.06 -8.62
N VAL A 21 -12.80 13.73 -8.54
CA VAL A 21 -13.37 12.92 -9.61
C VAL A 21 -14.88 13.10 -9.68
N ILE A 22 -15.46 13.01 -10.88
CA ILE A 22 -16.90 13.12 -11.08
C ILE A 22 -17.67 12.12 -10.18
N PRO A 23 -18.73 12.57 -9.46
CA PRO A 23 -19.44 11.69 -8.53
C PRO A 23 -20.27 10.58 -9.20
N ASP A 24 -20.82 10.86 -10.37
CA ASP A 24 -21.66 9.94 -11.14
C ASP A 24 -21.24 9.97 -12.61
N VAL A 25 -20.53 8.93 -13.05
CA VAL A 25 -20.09 8.79 -14.44
C VAL A 25 -21.24 8.50 -15.40
N THR A 26 -22.45 8.23 -14.88
CA THR A 26 -23.67 7.95 -15.66
C THR A 26 -24.60 9.15 -15.79
N ALA A 27 -24.27 10.27 -15.14
CA ALA A 27 -25.10 11.47 -15.20
C ALA A 27 -25.26 11.97 -16.65
N THR A 28 -26.51 12.30 -17.01
CA THR A 28 -26.89 12.66 -18.39
C THR A 28 -26.41 14.04 -18.80
N MET A 29 -26.11 14.91 -17.83
CA MET A 29 -25.53 16.23 -18.07
C MET A 29 -24.31 16.42 -17.17
N ILE A 30 -23.13 16.41 -17.78
CA ILE A 30 -21.88 16.75 -17.12
C ILE A 30 -21.53 18.20 -17.44
N ASP A 31 -21.26 18.97 -16.39
CA ASP A 31 -20.74 20.33 -16.52
C ASP A 31 -19.34 20.29 -17.13
N LYS A 32 -19.22 20.73 -18.39
CA LYS A 32 -17.95 20.76 -19.13
C LYS A 32 -17.00 21.86 -18.64
N GLU A 33 -17.50 22.89 -17.96
CA GLU A 33 -16.61 23.89 -17.36
C GLU A 33 -15.95 23.33 -16.10
N ASN A 34 -16.69 22.53 -15.32
CA ASN A 34 -16.15 21.91 -14.12
C ASN A 34 -15.37 20.63 -14.42
N TYR A 35 -15.78 19.81 -15.40
CA TYR A 35 -15.13 18.57 -15.81
C TYR A 35 -14.74 18.59 -17.30
N PRO A 36 -13.72 19.39 -17.67
CA PRO A 36 -13.40 19.66 -19.07
C PRO A 36 -13.01 18.42 -19.87
N HIS A 37 -12.34 17.46 -19.25
CA HIS A 37 -11.77 16.29 -19.94
C HIS A 37 -12.66 15.05 -19.90
N PHE A 38 -13.81 15.09 -19.22
CA PHE A 38 -14.64 13.90 -19.01
C PHE A 38 -15.07 13.25 -20.34
N HIS A 39 -15.38 14.06 -21.35
CA HIS A 39 -15.76 13.60 -22.68
C HIS A 39 -14.67 12.83 -23.44
N GLU A 40 -13.41 12.89 -22.98
CA GLU A 40 -12.27 12.17 -23.55
C GLU A 40 -12.02 10.82 -22.85
N ALA A 41 -12.71 10.55 -21.73
CA ALA A 41 -12.58 9.32 -20.98
C ALA A 41 -13.20 8.15 -21.74
N LYS A 42 -12.57 6.98 -21.66
CA LYS A 42 -13.05 5.74 -22.28
C LYS A 42 -13.52 4.77 -21.20
N PRO A 43 -14.84 4.69 -20.92
CA PRO A 43 -15.36 3.80 -19.89
C PRO A 43 -15.43 2.35 -20.38
N LEU A 44 -15.33 1.41 -19.45
CA LEU A 44 -15.71 0.02 -19.61
C LEU A 44 -16.96 -0.24 -18.76
N TYR A 45 -18.01 -0.77 -19.38
CA TYR A 45 -19.24 -1.15 -18.67
C TYR A 45 -19.35 -2.67 -18.61
N VAL A 46 -19.60 -3.19 -17.42
CA VAL A 46 -19.81 -4.61 -17.15
C VAL A 46 -21.04 -4.76 -16.27
N VAL A 47 -21.91 -5.72 -16.59
CA VAL A 47 -22.98 -6.17 -15.71
C VAL A 47 -22.49 -7.46 -15.05
N GLN A 48 -22.48 -7.48 -13.72
CA GLN A 48 -22.13 -8.66 -12.93
C GLN A 48 -23.42 -9.39 -12.56
N GLU A 49 -23.59 -10.62 -13.01
CA GLU A 49 -24.74 -11.45 -12.67
C GLU A 49 -24.48 -12.26 -11.39
N THR A 50 -25.53 -12.89 -10.85
CA THR A 50 -25.37 -13.78 -9.68
C THR A 50 -24.43 -14.94 -10.00
N GLY A 51 -23.37 -15.07 -9.19
CA GLY A 51 -22.35 -16.11 -9.35
C GLY A 51 -21.12 -15.68 -10.16
N ASP A 52 -21.16 -14.51 -10.80
CA ASP A 52 -20.00 -13.96 -11.49
C ASP A 52 -18.95 -13.43 -10.51
N ALA A 53 -17.68 -13.53 -10.91
CA ALA A 53 -16.56 -12.87 -10.26
C ALA A 53 -15.88 -11.92 -11.23
N ILE A 54 -15.59 -10.70 -10.77
CA ILE A 54 -14.86 -9.70 -11.54
C ILE A 54 -13.54 -9.44 -10.84
N PHE A 55 -12.44 -9.50 -11.61
CA PHE A 55 -11.15 -9.01 -11.17
C PHE A 55 -11.00 -7.54 -11.60
N VAL A 56 -10.91 -6.64 -10.63
CA VAL A 56 -10.61 -5.22 -10.85
C VAL A 56 -9.12 -5.00 -10.60
N PRO A 57 -8.30 -4.65 -11.61
CA PRO A 57 -6.89 -4.42 -11.41
C PRO A 57 -6.61 -3.25 -10.46
N SER A 58 -5.47 -3.30 -9.76
CA SER A 58 -5.02 -2.18 -8.91
C SER A 58 -4.93 -0.88 -9.72
N GLY A 59 -5.35 0.23 -9.10
CA GLY A 59 -5.32 1.56 -9.72
C GLY A 59 -6.47 1.86 -10.69
N TRP A 60 -7.40 0.93 -10.92
CA TRP A 60 -8.57 1.21 -11.75
C TRP A 60 -9.62 2.00 -10.98
N TYR A 61 -9.92 3.21 -11.44
CA TYR A 61 -11.13 3.92 -11.02
C TYR A 61 -12.36 3.11 -11.46
N HIS A 62 -13.26 2.82 -10.51
CA HIS A 62 -14.47 2.05 -10.76
C HIS A 62 -15.63 2.60 -9.94
N GLN A 63 -16.82 2.58 -10.55
CA GLN A 63 -18.09 2.92 -9.90
C GLN A 63 -19.03 1.72 -10.02
N VAL A 64 -19.66 1.35 -8.91
CA VAL A 64 -20.58 0.22 -8.82
C VAL A 64 -21.99 0.73 -8.57
N ARG A 65 -22.97 0.18 -9.29
CA ARG A 65 -24.40 0.43 -9.08
C ARG A 65 -25.13 -0.91 -9.02
N ASN A 66 -25.79 -1.17 -7.89
CA ASN A 66 -26.70 -2.30 -7.75
C ASN A 66 -28.00 -2.00 -8.49
N MET A 67 -28.36 -2.86 -9.44
CA MET A 67 -29.57 -2.70 -10.26
C MET A 67 -30.83 -3.22 -9.55
N GLU A 68 -30.64 -4.14 -8.60
CA GLU A 68 -31.66 -4.82 -7.81
C GLU A 68 -31.15 -5.00 -6.36
N ASP A 69 -31.97 -5.58 -5.47
CA ASP A 69 -31.54 -5.96 -4.13
C ASP A 69 -30.38 -6.97 -4.22
N THR A 70 -29.18 -6.52 -3.86
CA THR A 70 -27.93 -7.24 -4.15
C THR A 70 -27.12 -7.47 -2.88
N ILE A 71 -26.61 -8.70 -2.73
CA ILE A 71 -25.54 -9.03 -1.80
C ILE A 71 -24.30 -9.37 -2.62
N SER A 72 -23.21 -8.64 -2.37
CA SER A 72 -21.91 -8.85 -3.02
C SER A 72 -20.81 -9.05 -1.98
N ILE A 73 -19.83 -9.91 -2.27
CA ILE A 73 -18.65 -10.13 -1.44
C ILE A 73 -17.42 -9.71 -2.25
N ASN A 74 -16.55 -8.89 -1.65
CA ASN A 74 -15.29 -8.45 -2.25
C ASN A 74 -14.11 -8.83 -1.35
N HIS A 75 -12.98 -9.16 -1.97
CA HIS A 75 -11.68 -9.34 -1.33
C HIS A 75 -10.64 -8.44 -2.00
N ASN A 76 -10.11 -7.48 -1.24
CA ASN A 76 -8.94 -6.71 -1.64
C ASN A 76 -7.67 -7.45 -1.19
N TRP A 77 -6.67 -7.48 -2.05
CA TRP A 77 -5.41 -8.20 -1.82
C TRP A 77 -4.24 -7.38 -2.36
N PHE A 78 -3.11 -7.47 -1.67
CA PHE A 78 -1.84 -7.00 -2.17
C PHE A 78 -0.85 -8.16 -2.19
N ASN A 79 0.18 -8.02 -3.01
CA ASN A 79 1.21 -9.04 -3.22
C ASN A 79 2.52 -8.36 -3.70
N GLY A 80 3.51 -9.16 -4.06
CA GLY A 80 4.81 -8.64 -4.50
C GLY A 80 4.75 -7.70 -5.72
N TYR A 81 3.70 -7.77 -6.56
CA TYR A 81 3.56 -6.91 -7.74
C TYR A 81 3.12 -5.50 -7.42
N ASN A 82 2.39 -5.28 -6.32
CA ASN A 82 1.89 -3.96 -5.94
C ASN A 82 2.41 -3.47 -4.58
N ILE A 83 3.36 -4.18 -3.98
CA ILE A 83 3.87 -3.85 -2.64
C ILE A 83 4.51 -2.45 -2.57
N CYS A 84 5.14 -1.99 -3.65
CA CYS A 84 5.71 -0.64 -3.73
C CYS A 84 4.62 0.44 -3.67
N GLU A 85 3.48 0.20 -4.30
CA GLU A 85 2.33 1.12 -4.27
C GLU A 85 1.69 1.16 -2.89
N VAL A 86 1.55 -0.02 -2.25
CA VAL A 86 1.08 -0.13 -0.86
C VAL A 86 2.02 0.65 0.07
N TRP A 87 3.34 0.48 -0.08
CA TRP A 87 4.29 1.25 0.72
C TRP A 87 4.21 2.76 0.47
N GLY A 88 4.09 3.17 -0.79
CA GLY A 88 3.87 4.57 -1.15
C GLY A 88 2.61 5.16 -0.53
N PHE A 89 1.51 4.40 -0.50
CA PHE A 89 0.27 4.76 0.20
C PHE A 89 0.49 4.92 1.70
N LEU A 90 1.04 3.91 2.37
CA LEU A 90 1.26 3.94 3.83
C LEU A 90 2.16 5.12 4.25
N LYS A 91 3.16 5.48 3.44
CA LYS A 91 3.98 6.68 3.67
C LYS A 91 3.20 7.98 3.66
N ARG A 92 2.28 8.13 2.70
CA ARG A 92 1.43 9.32 2.60
C ARG A 92 0.46 9.40 3.77
N GLU A 93 -0.15 8.27 4.13
CA GLU A 93 -1.08 8.20 5.25
C GLU A 93 -0.40 8.55 6.57
N TYR A 94 0.79 8.00 6.82
CA TYR A 94 1.56 8.34 8.02
C TYR A 94 1.92 9.83 8.06
N ALA A 95 2.43 10.39 6.96
CA ALA A 95 2.75 11.82 6.87
C ALA A 95 1.52 12.72 7.07
N ALA A 96 0.35 12.31 6.55
CA ALA A 96 -0.90 13.01 6.79
C ALA A 96 -1.29 12.95 8.27
N VAL A 97 -1.19 11.80 8.91
CA VAL A 97 -1.45 11.65 10.35
C VAL A 97 -0.50 12.51 11.19
N GLU A 98 0.80 12.50 10.89
CA GLU A 98 1.77 13.34 11.57
C GLU A 98 1.44 14.83 11.45
N HIS A 99 1.01 15.27 10.26
CA HIS A 99 0.60 16.65 10.03
C HIS A 99 -0.66 17.02 10.82
N GLU A 100 -1.69 16.19 10.78
CA GLU A 100 -2.96 16.45 11.49
C GLU A 100 -2.77 16.50 13.01
N LEU A 101 -1.83 15.71 13.55
CA LEU A 101 -1.55 15.66 14.98
C LEU A 101 -0.51 16.69 15.44
N GLU A 102 0.11 17.45 14.53
CA GLU A 102 1.26 18.33 14.83
C GLU A 102 1.00 19.29 15.99
N HIS A 103 -0.22 19.83 16.09
CA HIS A 103 -0.65 20.75 17.15
C HIS A 103 -0.56 20.15 18.57
N LEU A 104 -0.55 18.82 18.72
CA LEU A 104 -0.41 18.17 20.02
C LEU A 104 1.02 18.33 20.59
N LYS A 105 2.00 18.66 19.76
CA LYS A 105 3.36 18.97 20.21
C LYS A 105 3.39 20.21 21.10
N ASP A 106 2.50 21.18 20.86
CA ASP A 106 2.41 22.42 21.64
C ASP A 106 1.95 22.17 23.09
N ILE A 107 1.24 21.07 23.33
CA ILE A 107 0.82 20.65 24.67
C ILE A 107 1.75 19.59 25.28
N GLY A 108 2.91 19.34 24.66
CA GLY A 108 3.96 18.48 25.18
C GLY A 108 3.93 17.03 24.67
N LEU A 109 3.07 16.67 23.72
CA LEU A 109 3.11 15.35 23.09
C LEU A 109 4.23 15.32 22.04
N VAL A 110 5.40 14.84 22.42
CA VAL A 110 6.62 14.84 21.58
C VAL A 110 7.35 13.50 21.67
N GLY A 111 8.40 13.33 20.85
CA GLY A 111 9.25 12.14 20.88
C GLY A 111 8.46 10.85 20.61
N ARG A 112 8.75 9.80 21.39
CA ARG A 112 8.11 8.49 21.28
C ARG A 112 6.60 8.55 21.43
N ASP A 113 6.08 9.30 22.41
CA ASP A 113 4.64 9.37 22.67
C ASP A 113 3.86 9.96 21.50
N PHE A 114 4.44 10.96 20.81
CA PHE A 114 3.85 11.51 19.59
C PHE A 114 3.79 10.47 18.48
N VAL A 115 4.89 9.74 18.29
CA VAL A 115 4.96 8.73 17.23
C VAL A 115 4.03 7.55 17.51
N ASP A 116 3.96 7.08 18.75
CA ASP A 116 3.01 6.04 19.16
C ASP A 116 1.57 6.47 18.90
N GLN A 117 1.25 7.75 19.13
CA GLN A 117 -0.05 8.31 18.80
C GLN A 117 -0.29 8.33 17.29
N CYS A 118 0.71 8.70 16.47
CA CYS A 118 0.63 8.61 15.02
C CYS A 118 0.40 7.18 14.53
N GLN A 119 1.13 6.20 15.07
CA GLN A 119 0.96 4.77 14.72
C GLN A 119 -0.45 4.26 15.09
N ARG A 120 -1.03 4.71 16.20
CA ARG A 120 -2.40 4.37 16.61
C ARG A 120 -3.46 4.94 15.67
N VAL A 121 -3.32 6.22 15.32
CA VAL A 121 -4.27 6.87 14.40
C VAL A 121 -4.13 6.29 12.99
N MET A 122 -2.90 6.05 12.53
CA MET A 122 -2.64 5.36 11.27
C MET A 122 -3.32 3.98 11.25
N LEU A 123 -3.12 3.15 12.29
CA LEU A 123 -3.76 1.84 12.40
C LEU A 123 -5.28 1.93 12.25
N ALA A 124 -5.92 2.90 12.90
CA ALA A 124 -7.35 3.10 12.82
C ALA A 124 -7.82 3.53 11.41
N ASN A 125 -7.02 4.32 10.69
CA ASN A 125 -7.37 4.85 9.36
C ASN A 125 -7.14 3.84 8.23
N THR A 126 -6.02 3.13 8.28
CA THR A 126 -5.56 2.26 7.18
C THR A 126 -5.77 0.77 7.46
N GLY A 127 -6.05 0.41 8.71
CA GLY A 127 -6.13 -0.98 9.17
C GLY A 127 -4.77 -1.65 9.42
N ILE A 128 -3.65 -0.95 9.19
CA ILE A 128 -2.30 -1.44 9.48
C ILE A 128 -1.32 -0.27 9.68
N ASN A 129 -0.49 -0.34 10.72
CA ASN A 129 0.55 0.67 10.97
C ASN A 129 1.93 0.19 10.48
N TYR A 130 2.98 0.99 10.66
CA TYR A 130 4.33 0.61 10.19
C TYR A 130 4.87 -0.61 10.92
N ALA A 131 4.68 -0.71 12.24
CA ALA A 131 5.19 -1.82 13.03
C ALA A 131 4.56 -3.15 12.57
N GLU A 132 3.24 -3.17 12.38
CA GLU A 132 2.51 -4.34 11.90
C GLU A 132 2.82 -4.66 10.43
N PHE A 133 2.96 -3.65 9.57
CA PHE A 133 3.33 -3.86 8.17
C PHE A 133 4.74 -4.44 8.03
N ARG A 134 5.68 -3.96 8.84
CA ARG A 134 7.04 -4.52 8.92
C ARG A 134 7.01 -5.99 9.34
N GLU A 135 6.29 -6.32 10.41
CA GLU A 135 6.19 -7.69 10.90
C GLU A 135 5.56 -8.62 9.86
N LEU A 136 4.48 -8.16 9.20
CA LEU A 136 3.84 -8.89 8.12
C LEU A 136 4.82 -9.20 6.98
N LEU A 137 5.61 -8.20 6.56
CA LEU A 137 6.61 -8.37 5.52
C LEU A 137 7.70 -9.35 5.92
N TYR A 138 8.21 -9.28 7.15
CA TYR A 138 9.21 -10.22 7.65
C TYR A 138 8.70 -11.67 7.66
N VAL A 139 7.52 -11.89 8.25
CA VAL A 139 6.92 -13.23 8.31
C VAL A 139 6.72 -13.79 6.91
N LYS A 140 6.18 -12.98 5.98
CA LYS A 140 5.94 -13.42 4.60
C LYS A 140 7.21 -13.63 3.80
N SER A 141 8.22 -12.77 3.94
CA SER A 141 9.50 -13.00 3.25
C SER A 141 10.18 -14.27 3.74
N ASN A 142 10.15 -14.55 5.05
CA ASN A 142 10.73 -15.77 5.62
C ASN A 142 9.99 -17.02 5.15
N GLU A 143 8.66 -16.98 5.12
CA GLU A 143 7.83 -18.07 4.59
C GLU A 143 8.19 -18.39 3.13
N VAL A 144 8.28 -17.36 2.27
CA VAL A 144 8.62 -17.51 0.85
C VAL A 144 10.05 -18.05 0.67
N LEU A 145 11.02 -17.56 1.46
CA LEU A 145 12.40 -18.04 1.41
C LEU A 145 12.51 -19.51 1.82
N SER A 146 11.84 -19.90 2.90
CA SER A 146 11.82 -21.31 3.36
C SER A 146 11.19 -22.24 2.32
N GLN A 147 10.09 -21.83 1.69
CA GLN A 147 9.46 -22.61 0.62
C GLN A 147 10.41 -22.76 -0.59
N ARG A 148 11.13 -21.71 -0.94
CA ARG A 148 12.10 -21.74 -2.05
C ARG A 148 13.27 -22.69 -1.76
N GLU A 149 13.83 -22.66 -0.56
CA GLU A 149 14.91 -23.58 -0.16
C GLU A 149 14.46 -25.04 -0.21
N TYR A 150 13.23 -25.32 0.24
CA TYR A 150 12.62 -26.64 0.13
C TYR A 150 12.49 -27.09 -1.33
N CYS A 151 11.95 -26.24 -2.22
CA CYS A 151 11.76 -26.56 -3.64
C CYS A 151 13.08 -26.74 -4.41
N LYS A 152 14.16 -26.02 -4.06
CA LYS A 152 15.48 -26.22 -4.68
C LYS A 152 16.09 -27.59 -4.43
N ASN A 153 15.71 -28.24 -3.32
CA ASN A 153 16.16 -29.59 -2.99
C ASN A 153 15.40 -30.69 -3.78
N ASP A 154 14.30 -30.32 -4.44
CA ASP A 154 13.53 -31.20 -5.33
C ASP A 154 13.93 -30.93 -6.79
N LYS A 155 14.69 -31.84 -7.40
CA LYS A 155 15.44 -31.62 -8.66
C LYS A 155 14.61 -31.49 -9.95
N ASN A 156 13.31 -31.29 -9.85
CA ASN A 156 12.41 -31.22 -11.01
C ASN A 156 11.60 -29.94 -11.02
N LYS A 157 12.19 -28.82 -11.50
CA LYS A 157 11.42 -27.75 -12.16
C LYS A 157 12.32 -26.76 -12.91
N ASP A 158 11.95 -26.55 -14.17
CA ASP A 158 12.44 -25.47 -15.02
C ASP A 158 11.33 -24.40 -15.05
N SER A 159 11.51 -23.28 -14.35
CA SER A 159 10.63 -22.11 -14.47
C SER A 159 11.39 -20.82 -14.23
N THR A 160 12.12 -20.37 -15.26
CA THR A 160 12.99 -19.18 -15.21
C THR A 160 12.25 -17.85 -15.00
N THR A 161 11.01 -17.71 -15.49
CA THR A 161 10.27 -16.44 -15.37
C THR A 161 9.76 -16.17 -13.95
N GLY A 162 9.10 -17.14 -13.32
CA GLY A 162 8.57 -16.99 -11.96
C GLY A 162 9.67 -16.82 -10.90
N GLU A 163 10.83 -17.43 -11.12
CA GLU A 163 11.99 -17.21 -10.24
C GLU A 163 12.56 -15.80 -10.33
N MET A 164 12.59 -15.23 -11.54
CA MET A 164 13.05 -13.85 -11.74
C MET A 164 12.11 -12.85 -11.07
N ASP A 165 10.79 -13.05 -11.21
CA ASP A 165 9.78 -12.20 -10.57
C ASP A 165 9.89 -12.26 -9.04
N LEU A 166 10.05 -13.45 -8.47
CA LEU A 166 10.23 -13.60 -7.02
C LEU A 166 11.48 -12.89 -6.49
N VAL A 167 12.59 -12.93 -7.21
CA VAL A 167 13.82 -12.22 -6.83
C VAL A 167 13.60 -10.70 -6.83
N ILE A 168 12.92 -10.17 -7.84
CA ILE A 168 12.58 -8.74 -7.92
C ILE A 168 11.66 -8.35 -6.76
N GLN A 169 10.62 -9.14 -6.50
CA GLN A 169 9.65 -8.88 -5.43
C GLN A 169 10.31 -8.90 -4.04
N LEU A 170 11.19 -9.88 -3.77
CA LEU A 170 11.96 -9.92 -2.52
C LEU A 170 12.94 -8.75 -2.42
N GLY A 171 13.48 -8.27 -3.55
CA GLY A 171 14.26 -7.03 -3.62
C GLY A 171 13.46 -5.82 -3.12
N HIS A 172 12.24 -5.63 -3.63
CA HIS A 172 11.35 -4.58 -3.16
C HIS A 172 11.01 -4.72 -1.67
N VAL A 173 10.69 -5.93 -1.20
CA VAL A 173 10.40 -6.17 0.23
C VAL A 173 11.60 -5.79 1.10
N ARG A 174 12.82 -6.16 0.71
CA ARG A 174 14.04 -5.79 1.43
C ARG A 174 14.22 -4.27 1.49
N GLU A 175 14.02 -3.55 0.38
CA GLU A 175 14.13 -2.09 0.34
C GLU A 175 13.09 -1.40 1.21
N ILE A 176 11.87 -1.94 1.27
CA ILE A 176 10.78 -1.43 2.12
C ILE A 176 11.11 -1.68 3.59
N LEU A 177 11.57 -2.88 3.95
CA LEU A 177 11.98 -3.21 5.32
C LEU A 177 13.09 -2.27 5.81
N LEU A 178 14.12 -2.00 5.00
CA LEU A 178 15.18 -1.04 5.36
C LEU A 178 14.63 0.38 5.61
N GLN A 179 13.65 0.81 4.83
CA GLN A 179 13.00 2.11 5.05
C GLN A 179 12.13 2.12 6.31
N LEU A 180 11.41 1.02 6.58
CA LEU A 180 10.61 0.86 7.80
C LEU A 180 11.50 0.84 9.04
N ASP A 181 12.60 0.12 9.01
CA ASP A 181 13.57 0.08 10.11
C ASP A 181 14.14 1.47 10.36
N ALA A 182 14.59 2.19 9.33
CA ALA A 182 15.06 3.57 9.50
C ALA A 182 13.97 4.52 10.05
N ALA A 183 12.73 4.39 9.57
CA ALA A 183 11.60 5.19 10.04
C ALA A 183 11.19 4.85 11.48
N LEU A 184 11.44 3.62 11.93
CA LEU A 184 11.14 3.18 13.27
C LEU A 184 12.32 3.43 14.23
N ASP A 185 13.56 3.29 13.79
CA ASP A 185 14.78 3.51 14.59
C ASP A 185 15.03 5.00 14.87
N THR A 186 14.67 5.88 13.94
CA THR A 186 14.65 7.34 14.19
C THR A 186 13.76 7.75 15.37
N ILE A 187 12.90 6.84 15.86
CA ILE A 187 12.07 7.02 17.05
C ILE A 187 12.81 6.59 18.33
N TYR A 188 13.72 5.60 18.24
CA TYR A 188 14.44 5.04 19.40
C TYR A 188 15.69 5.86 19.78
N ASP A 189 16.37 6.49 18.82
CA ASP A 189 17.62 7.23 19.07
C ASP A 189 17.41 8.63 19.72
N ALA A 190 16.17 9.12 19.83
CA ALA A 190 15.88 10.47 20.35
C ALA A 190 15.86 10.56 21.89
N GLU A 191 15.91 9.43 22.62
CA GLU A 191 15.90 9.39 24.10
C GLU A 191 17.24 8.92 24.71
N ASP A 192 18.09 8.20 23.96
CA ASP A 192 19.33 7.63 24.47
C ASP A 192 20.49 8.65 24.61
N ALA A 193 20.27 9.91 24.25
CA ALA A 193 21.22 10.98 24.58
C ALA A 193 21.16 11.43 26.06
N ASN A 194 20.25 10.88 26.88
CA ASN A 194 20.11 11.30 28.28
C ASN A 194 19.78 10.20 29.31
N VAL A 195 19.91 8.91 28.99
CA VAL A 195 19.69 7.85 29.98
C VAL A 195 20.88 6.87 30.01
N ASP A 196 21.61 6.94 31.13
CA ASP A 196 22.65 5.99 31.52
C ASP A 196 22.00 4.63 31.87
N GLU A 197 22.60 3.58 31.31
CA GLU A 197 22.45 2.14 31.56
C GLU A 197 21.06 1.52 31.84
N GLY A 198 20.62 0.67 30.89
CA GLY A 198 20.06 -0.64 31.20
C GLY A 198 18.63 -0.91 30.69
N GLY A 199 18.49 -1.49 29.48
CA GLY A 199 17.21 -2.07 29.07
C GLY A 199 17.10 -2.50 27.61
N LEU A 200 17.36 -3.80 27.36
CA LEU A 200 16.91 -4.59 26.20
C LEU A 200 17.13 -3.99 24.80
N ASP A 201 18.38 -4.13 24.36
CA ASP A 201 18.81 -4.02 22.97
C ASP A 201 18.11 -5.06 22.07
N VAL A 202 17.24 -4.58 21.17
CA VAL A 202 16.57 -5.41 20.14
C VAL A 202 17.31 -5.38 18.80
N THR A 203 18.50 -4.77 18.72
CA THR A 203 19.30 -4.70 17.48
C THR A 203 20.10 -5.98 17.19
N TYR A 204 20.05 -6.96 18.08
CA TYR A 204 20.71 -8.26 17.90
C TYR A 204 19.87 -9.23 17.06
N ASN A 205 19.90 -9.12 15.71
CA ASN A 205 19.89 -10.35 14.88
C ASN A 205 20.25 -10.26 13.38
N TRP A 206 20.91 -9.22 12.87
CA TRP A 206 21.27 -9.21 11.44
C TRP A 206 22.67 -9.73 11.09
N LYS A 207 23.46 -10.27 12.04
CA LYS A 207 24.83 -10.76 11.73
C LYS A 207 24.93 -12.14 11.07
N TYR A 208 23.84 -12.84 10.78
CA TYR A 208 23.92 -14.19 10.20
C TYR A 208 22.90 -14.45 9.10
N VAL A 209 23.01 -13.72 7.98
CA VAL A 209 22.56 -14.23 6.68
C VAL A 209 23.57 -13.76 5.63
N GLN A 210 24.54 -14.64 5.33
CA GLN A 210 25.40 -14.59 4.14
C GLN A 210 24.95 -15.67 3.17
#